data_AF-A0A1A3DKT8-F1
#
_entry.id   AF-A0A1A3DKT8-F1
#
_cell.length_a   1.000
_cell.length_b   1.000
_cell.length_c   1.000
_cell.angle_alpha   90.00
_cell.angle_beta   90.00
_cell.angle_gamma   90.00
#
_symmetry.space_group_name_H-M   'P 1'
#
loop_
_entity.id
_entity.type
_entity.pdbx_description
1 polymer ?
#
loop_
_entity_poly.entity_id
_entity_poly.type
_entity_poly.pdbx_seq_one_letter_code
_entity_poly.pdbx_strand_id
1 'polypeptide(L)'
;MPKPTKGPRLGGSSSHQKALLANLATSLFEHGRIKTTEPKARALRPYAEKLITHAKKGALHNRREVLKKIRDKDVVHALFEEIGPFYADRNGGYTRIIKVEPRKGDNAPMAVIELVREKTVTSEADRARRVKASKKTDAPVAAAAAPQAAVEPEEAVGPTADEVTEAAETEAAETEATETEADSGETTEAQAKAEEKADKAVAARAEAEAAEANDEADES
;
A
#
# COMPACT_ATOMS: atom_id res chain seq x y z
N MET A 1 -10.88 6.00 -1.23
CA MET A 1 -9.87 6.92 -1.85
C MET A 1 -9.61 8.12 -0.92
N PRO A 2 -8.69 9.08 -1.21
CA PRO A 2 -8.76 10.43 -0.63
C PRO A 2 -10.02 11.19 -1.11
N LYS A 3 -10.33 12.33 -0.47
CA LYS A 3 -11.43 13.22 -0.90
C LYS A 3 -11.13 13.78 -2.30
N PRO A 4 -12.04 13.68 -3.29
CA PRO A 4 -11.82 14.27 -4.62
C PRO A 4 -11.59 15.78 -4.54
N THR A 5 -10.81 16.34 -5.48
CA THR A 5 -10.62 17.79 -5.55
C THR A 5 -11.93 18.47 -5.96
N LYS A 6 -12.19 19.65 -5.39
CA LYS A 6 -13.19 20.60 -5.93
C LYS A 6 -12.52 21.40 -7.06
N GLY A 7 -13.25 21.70 -8.13
CA GLY A 7 -12.70 22.36 -9.31
C GLY A 7 -11.83 21.46 -10.20
N PRO A 8 -11.03 22.06 -11.11
CA PRO A 8 -10.22 21.34 -12.10
C PRO A 8 -9.27 20.27 -11.53
N ARG A 9 -8.81 19.36 -12.41
CA ARG A 9 -7.89 18.28 -12.07
C ARG A 9 -6.43 18.70 -12.30
N LEU A 10 -5.52 18.23 -11.46
CA LEU A 10 -4.09 18.52 -11.60
C LEU A 10 -3.55 17.80 -12.84
N GLY A 11 -3.05 18.55 -13.83
CA GLY A 11 -2.68 18.01 -15.15
C GLY A 11 -3.85 17.91 -16.14
N GLY A 12 -4.96 18.61 -15.89
CA GLY A 12 -6.12 18.70 -16.79
C GLY A 12 -7.09 17.52 -16.68
N SER A 13 -6.59 16.29 -16.81
CA SER A 13 -7.43 15.07 -16.81
C SER A 13 -7.36 14.27 -15.50
N SER A 14 -8.36 13.41 -15.28
CA SER A 14 -8.41 12.52 -14.11
C SER A 14 -7.41 11.35 -14.18
N SER A 15 -7.03 10.92 -15.39
CA SER A 15 -5.97 9.93 -15.62
C SER A 15 -4.59 10.52 -15.35
N HIS A 16 -4.31 11.72 -15.89
CA HIS A 16 -3.04 12.41 -15.64
C HIS A 16 -2.87 12.75 -14.15
N GLN A 17 -3.92 13.19 -13.44
CA GLN A 17 -3.84 13.41 -11.99
C GLN A 17 -3.48 12.14 -11.21
N LYS A 18 -3.95 10.95 -11.63
CA LYS A 18 -3.58 9.67 -10.99
C LYS A 18 -2.10 9.36 -11.19
N ALA A 19 -1.60 9.44 -12.44
CA ALA A 19 -0.19 9.19 -12.76
C ALA A 19 0.75 10.20 -12.06
N LEU A 20 0.39 11.49 -12.08
CA LEU A 20 1.15 12.55 -11.43
C LEU A 20 1.25 12.35 -9.91
N LEU A 21 0.18 11.87 -9.24
CA LEU A 21 0.21 11.56 -7.81
C LEU A 21 0.96 10.27 -7.49
N ALA A 22 0.95 9.27 -8.40
CA ALA A 22 1.77 8.07 -8.25
C ALA A 22 3.26 8.42 -8.32
N ASN A 23 3.70 9.10 -9.39
CA ASN A 23 5.11 9.46 -9.58
C ASN A 23 5.64 10.35 -8.45
N LEU A 24 4.85 11.35 -8.00
CA LEU A 24 5.22 12.18 -6.85
C LEU A 24 5.27 11.40 -5.52
N ALA A 25 4.51 10.31 -5.38
CA ALA A 25 4.61 9.44 -4.20
C ALA A 25 5.86 8.56 -4.28
N THR A 26 6.20 8.04 -5.46
CA THR A 26 7.43 7.28 -5.70
C THR A 26 8.66 8.07 -5.27
N SER A 27 8.90 9.26 -5.86
CA SER A 27 10.07 10.09 -5.53
C SER A 27 10.06 10.65 -4.11
N LEU A 28 8.88 10.76 -3.45
CA LEU A 28 8.79 11.14 -2.03
C LEU A 28 9.26 10.01 -1.10
N PHE A 29 9.02 8.75 -1.45
CA PHE A 29 9.49 7.61 -0.66
C PHE A 29 10.96 7.28 -0.95
N GLU A 30 11.37 7.39 -2.22
CA GLU A 30 12.74 7.21 -2.69
C GLU A 30 13.71 8.23 -2.07
N HIS A 31 13.41 9.54 -2.16
CA HIS A 31 14.31 10.60 -1.68
C HIS A 31 13.96 11.14 -0.29
N GLY A 32 12.80 10.78 0.27
CA GLY A 32 12.29 11.29 1.55
C GLY A 32 11.84 12.76 1.59
N ARG A 33 12.29 13.61 0.64
CA ARG A 33 11.99 15.05 0.55
C ARG A 33 11.97 15.49 -0.92
N ILE A 34 10.90 16.16 -1.37
CA ILE A 34 10.78 16.70 -2.74
C ILE A 34 10.26 18.15 -2.76
N LYS A 35 10.72 18.96 -3.73
CA LYS A 35 10.27 20.35 -3.97
C LYS A 35 9.28 20.39 -5.14
N THR A 36 8.07 20.88 -4.90
CA THR A 36 6.97 20.92 -5.90
C THR A 36 6.09 22.16 -5.71
N THR A 37 4.99 22.31 -6.43
CA THR A 37 4.05 23.42 -6.19
C THR A 37 3.11 23.12 -5.01
N GLU A 38 2.71 24.14 -4.26
CA GLU A 38 1.85 23.98 -3.07
C GLU A 38 0.55 23.19 -3.34
N PRO A 39 -0.17 23.38 -4.46
CA PRO A 39 -1.34 22.56 -4.79
C PRO A 39 -1.01 21.07 -4.98
N LYS A 40 0.13 20.75 -5.61
CA LYS A 40 0.60 19.36 -5.79
C LYS A 40 0.96 18.73 -4.45
N ALA A 41 1.72 19.43 -3.60
CA ALA A 41 2.06 18.97 -2.26
C ALA A 41 0.81 18.71 -1.39
N ARG A 42 -0.16 19.64 -1.40
CA ARG A 42 -1.42 19.49 -0.66
C ARG A 42 -2.27 18.32 -1.15
N ALA A 43 -2.29 18.04 -2.45
CA ALA A 43 -2.97 16.88 -3.01
C ALA A 43 -2.24 15.54 -2.71
N LEU A 44 -0.91 15.56 -2.60
CA LEU A 44 -0.10 14.38 -2.33
C LEU A 44 -0.25 13.86 -0.90
N ARG A 45 -0.37 14.74 0.11
CA ARG A 45 -0.51 14.35 1.53
C ARG A 45 -1.54 13.24 1.79
N PRO A 46 -2.85 13.40 1.48
CA PRO A 46 -3.86 12.37 1.76
C PRO A 46 -3.78 11.13 0.86
N TYR A 47 -2.84 11.10 -0.09
CA TYR A 47 -2.49 9.94 -0.91
C TYR A 47 -1.31 9.19 -0.26
N ALA A 48 -0.18 9.87 -0.04
CA ALA A 48 1.01 9.31 0.60
C ALA A 48 0.76 8.81 2.03
N GLU A 49 0.02 9.57 2.86
CA GLU A 49 -0.33 9.15 4.22
C GLU A 49 -1.16 7.85 4.25
N LYS A 50 -1.92 7.55 3.19
CA LYS A 50 -2.67 6.27 3.07
C LYS A 50 -1.78 5.12 2.63
N LEU A 51 -0.79 5.37 1.76
CA LEU A 51 0.22 4.36 1.38
C LEU A 51 1.07 3.94 2.59
N ILE A 52 1.55 4.90 3.40
CA ILE A 52 2.25 4.61 4.66
C ILE A 52 1.34 3.86 5.65
N THR A 53 0.04 4.17 5.69
CA THR A 53 -0.93 3.43 6.53
C THR A 53 -1.15 1.99 6.06
N HIS A 54 -1.02 1.69 4.76
CA HIS A 54 -0.98 0.31 4.26
C HIS A 54 0.35 -0.39 4.60
N ALA A 55 1.48 0.32 4.49
CA ALA A 55 2.80 -0.18 4.83
C ALA A 55 2.92 -0.61 6.30
N LYS A 56 2.46 0.26 7.23
CA LYS A 56 2.36 0.01 8.68
C LYS A 56 1.54 -1.24 9.06
N LYS A 57 0.71 -1.78 8.15
CA LYS A 57 -0.03 -3.04 8.36
C LYS A 57 0.71 -4.30 7.90
N GLY A 58 1.81 -4.20 7.14
CA GLY A 58 2.68 -5.30 6.71
C GLY A 58 2.10 -6.31 5.70
N ALA A 59 0.84 -6.73 5.87
CA ALA A 59 0.26 -7.92 5.23
C ALA A 59 0.23 -7.89 3.69
N LEU A 60 0.31 -9.07 3.08
CA LEU A 60 0.38 -9.31 1.63
C LEU A 60 -0.72 -8.58 0.83
N HIS A 61 -1.95 -8.56 1.33
CA HIS A 61 -3.05 -7.77 0.72
C HIS A 61 -2.73 -6.27 0.62
N ASN A 62 -2.09 -5.68 1.64
CA ASN A 62 -1.67 -4.28 1.61
C ASN A 62 -0.56 -4.04 0.58
N ARG A 63 0.40 -4.98 0.43
CA ARG A 63 1.43 -4.91 -0.62
C ARG A 63 0.77 -4.91 -2.02
N ARG A 64 -0.19 -5.82 -2.27
CA ARG A 64 -1.00 -5.83 -3.51
C ARG A 64 -1.78 -4.52 -3.72
N GLU A 65 -2.37 -3.95 -2.67
CA GLU A 65 -3.07 -2.66 -2.75
C GLU A 65 -2.15 -1.47 -3.04
N VAL A 66 -0.90 -1.49 -2.59
CA VAL A 66 0.09 -0.45 -2.94
C VAL A 66 0.57 -0.61 -4.39
N LEU A 67 0.79 -1.84 -4.87
CA LEU A 67 1.22 -2.12 -6.26
C LEU A 67 0.18 -1.69 -7.32
N LYS A 68 -1.11 -1.60 -6.96
CA LYS A 68 -2.15 -0.97 -7.81
C LYS A 68 -1.97 0.55 -8.01
N LYS A 69 -1.02 1.18 -7.31
CA LYS A 69 -0.86 2.64 -7.18
C LYS A 69 0.55 3.10 -7.54
N ILE A 70 1.57 2.48 -6.94
CA ILE A 70 2.99 2.62 -7.31
C ILE A 70 3.39 1.35 -8.07
N ARG A 71 3.94 1.50 -9.28
CA ARG A 71 4.32 0.37 -10.16
C ARG A 71 5.74 -0.15 -9.91
N ASP A 72 6.56 0.71 -9.33
CA ASP A 72 7.93 0.44 -8.90
C ASP A 72 7.95 -0.60 -7.77
N LYS A 73 8.83 -1.61 -7.86
CA LYS A 73 8.93 -2.68 -6.87
C LYS A 73 9.85 -2.31 -5.70
N ASP A 74 10.91 -1.55 -5.99
CA ASP A 74 12.01 -1.29 -5.06
C ASP A 74 11.60 -0.19 -4.07
N VAL A 75 10.91 0.83 -4.56
CA VAL A 75 10.25 1.84 -3.72
C VAL A 75 9.12 1.22 -2.89
N VAL A 76 8.46 0.16 -3.36
CA VAL A 76 7.47 -0.59 -2.56
C VAL A 76 8.15 -1.48 -1.52
N HIS A 77 9.34 -2.03 -1.79
CA HIS A 77 10.14 -2.73 -0.80
C HIS A 77 10.58 -1.79 0.32
N ALA A 78 11.26 -0.68 -0.01
CA ALA A 78 11.68 0.34 0.97
C ALA A 78 10.51 0.92 1.78
N LEU A 79 9.34 1.11 1.15
CA LEU A 79 8.13 1.57 1.83
C LEU A 79 7.65 0.57 2.91
N PHE A 80 7.74 -0.74 2.67
CA PHE A 80 7.29 -1.77 3.63
C PHE A 80 8.38 -2.19 4.63
N GLU A 81 9.66 -2.10 4.27
CA GLU A 81 10.77 -2.58 5.12
C GLU A 81 11.31 -1.46 6.03
N GLU A 82 11.50 -0.25 5.52
CA GLU A 82 12.00 0.88 6.31
C GLU A 82 10.87 1.77 6.83
N ILE A 83 10.06 2.30 5.91
CA ILE A 83 9.15 3.43 6.20
C ILE A 83 7.94 2.96 7.04
N GLY A 84 7.40 1.78 6.75
CA GLY A 84 6.30 1.17 7.49
C GLY A 84 6.62 0.95 8.97
N PRO A 85 7.68 0.19 9.31
CA PRO A 85 8.10 -0.04 10.70
C PRO A 85 8.53 1.24 11.41
N PHE A 86 9.24 2.15 10.75
CA PHE A 86 9.63 3.45 11.33
C PHE A 86 8.41 4.26 11.82
N TYR A 87 7.27 4.15 11.13
CA TYR A 87 6.02 4.81 11.51
C TYR A 87 5.05 3.98 12.36
N ALA A 88 5.45 2.79 12.85
CA ALA A 88 4.61 1.93 13.67
C ALA A 88 4.04 2.64 14.93
N ASP A 89 4.84 3.46 15.63
CA ASP A 89 4.38 4.24 16.80
C ASP A 89 3.60 5.52 16.46
N ARG A 90 3.64 5.98 15.20
CA ARG A 90 3.03 7.26 14.77
C ARG A 90 1.61 7.04 14.25
N ASN A 91 0.63 7.77 14.80
CA ASN A 91 -0.78 7.69 14.39
C ASN A 91 -1.15 8.86 13.47
N GLY A 92 -0.76 8.75 12.19
CA GLY A 92 -0.99 9.78 11.18
C GLY A 92 0.04 10.93 11.21
N GLY A 93 -0.09 11.89 10.29
CA GLY A 93 0.83 13.03 10.20
C GLY A 93 2.27 12.60 9.86
N TYR A 94 2.42 11.67 8.90
CA TYR A 94 3.72 11.16 8.45
C TYR A 94 4.47 12.15 7.52
N THR A 95 3.76 13.12 6.94
CA THR A 95 4.32 14.11 6.00
C THR A 95 4.21 15.54 6.54
N ARG A 96 5.26 16.34 6.34
CA ARG A 96 5.31 17.78 6.61
C ARG A 96 5.34 18.54 5.29
N ILE A 97 4.66 19.69 5.22
CA ILE A 97 4.82 20.66 4.12
C ILE A 97 5.46 21.92 4.68
N ILE A 98 6.52 22.38 4.02
CA ILE A 98 7.19 23.65 4.26
C ILE A 98 6.97 24.53 3.03
N LYS A 99 6.41 25.72 3.20
CA LYS A 99 6.34 26.72 2.12
C LYS A 99 7.74 27.24 1.82
N VAL A 100 8.06 27.44 0.54
CA VAL A 100 9.31 28.05 0.10
C VAL A 100 9.03 29.16 -0.89
N GLU A 101 10.05 29.94 -1.24
CA GLU A 101 9.96 31.06 -2.18
C GLU A 101 9.22 30.68 -3.49
N PRO A 102 8.31 31.54 -4.00
CA PRO A 102 7.66 31.34 -5.29
C PRO A 102 8.65 31.14 -6.44
N ARG A 103 8.20 30.47 -7.49
CA ARG A 103 9.05 30.20 -8.66
C ARG A 103 9.22 31.47 -9.51
N LYS A 104 10.46 31.86 -9.78
CA LYS A 104 10.80 32.90 -10.77
C LYS A 104 10.26 32.51 -12.15
N GLY A 105 9.48 33.40 -12.78
CA GLY A 105 8.83 33.17 -14.07
C GLY A 105 7.30 33.18 -13.96
N ASP A 106 6.72 32.09 -13.45
CA ASP A 106 5.27 31.91 -13.30
C ASP A 106 4.70 32.39 -11.94
N ASN A 107 5.57 32.81 -11.01
CA ASN A 107 5.25 33.14 -9.62
C ASN A 107 4.47 32.03 -8.89
N ALA A 108 4.62 30.77 -9.32
CA ALA A 108 3.87 29.66 -8.74
C ALA A 108 4.28 29.45 -7.27
N PRO A 109 3.33 29.33 -6.32
CA PRO A 109 3.65 29.07 -4.92
C PRO A 109 4.28 27.68 -4.78
N MET A 110 5.53 27.65 -4.32
CA MET A 110 6.32 26.43 -4.17
C MET A 110 6.27 25.92 -2.72
N ALA A 111 6.41 24.61 -2.57
CA ALA A 111 6.48 23.96 -1.28
C ALA A 111 7.40 22.73 -1.34
N VAL A 112 8.12 22.49 -0.25
CA VAL A 112 8.80 21.21 0.01
C VAL A 112 7.84 20.32 0.78
N ILE A 113 7.71 19.06 0.37
CA ILE A 113 7.02 18.01 1.13
C ILE A 113 8.02 16.92 1.50
N GLU A 114 8.00 16.51 2.76
CA GLU A 114 8.99 15.61 3.35
C GLU A 114 8.36 14.60 4.31
N LEU A 115 9.03 13.47 4.48
CA LEU A 115 8.76 12.47 5.52
C LEU A 115 9.28 12.97 6.87
N VAL A 116 8.44 12.95 7.91
CA VAL A 116 8.82 13.39 9.26
C VAL A 116 9.72 12.33 9.90
N ARG A 117 11.05 12.55 9.92
CA ARG A 117 12.02 11.64 10.56
C ARG A 117 12.19 11.85 12.07
N GLU A 118 11.49 12.83 12.65
CA GLU A 118 11.39 13.03 14.10
C GLU A 118 10.36 12.07 14.73
N LYS A 119 10.60 11.60 15.96
CA LYS A 119 9.54 11.02 16.81
C LYS A 119 8.79 12.17 17.50
N THR A 120 7.47 12.05 17.65
CA THR A 120 6.71 13.09 18.36
C THR A 120 6.72 12.80 19.86
N VAL A 121 6.83 13.85 20.68
CA VAL A 121 6.60 13.76 22.14
C VAL A 121 5.26 13.10 22.50
N THR A 122 4.24 13.18 21.63
CA THR A 122 2.97 12.45 21.82
C THR A 122 3.13 10.94 21.66
N SER A 123 3.89 10.44 20.66
CA SER A 123 4.18 9.00 20.54
C SER A 123 5.01 8.47 21.70
N GLU A 124 5.87 9.29 22.30
CA GLU A 124 6.63 8.93 23.50
C GLU A 124 5.74 8.92 24.76
N ALA A 125 4.86 9.92 24.91
CA ALA A 125 3.87 9.97 25.97
C ALA A 125 2.85 8.81 25.89
N ASP A 126 2.39 8.46 24.69
CA ASP A 126 1.46 7.34 24.49
C ASP A 126 2.14 5.98 24.64
N ARG A 127 3.41 5.84 24.24
CA ARG A 127 4.24 4.66 24.57
C ARG A 127 4.42 4.53 26.08
N ALA A 128 4.73 5.62 26.78
CA ALA A 128 4.86 5.65 28.25
C ALA A 128 3.53 5.34 28.96
N ARG A 129 2.39 5.84 28.45
CA ARG A 129 1.04 5.48 28.92
C ARG A 129 0.76 3.99 28.73
N ARG A 130 1.08 3.42 27.56
CA ARG A 130 0.89 1.98 27.28
C ARG A 130 1.71 1.10 28.23
N VAL A 131 2.97 1.45 28.48
CA VAL A 131 3.84 0.74 29.44
C VAL A 131 3.38 0.89 30.90
N LYS A 132 2.84 2.06 31.28
CA LYS A 132 2.20 2.23 32.59
C LYS A 132 0.89 1.47 32.72
N ALA A 133 0.13 1.32 31.64
CA ALA A 133 -1.11 0.55 31.63
C ALA A 133 -0.84 -0.95 31.82
N SER A 134 0.05 -1.57 31.04
CA SER A 134 0.38 -3.00 31.19
C SER A 134 0.93 -3.32 32.59
N LYS A 135 1.87 -2.52 33.08
CA LYS A 135 2.42 -2.67 34.45
C LYS A 135 1.39 -2.46 35.58
N LYS A 136 0.20 -1.91 35.29
CA LYS A 136 -0.89 -1.85 36.27
C LYS A 136 -1.76 -3.12 36.25
N THR A 137 -1.86 -3.80 35.11
CA THR A 137 -2.56 -5.10 35.00
C THR A 137 -1.76 -6.25 35.60
N ASP A 138 -0.43 -6.18 35.55
CA ASP A 138 0.48 -7.20 36.10
C ASP A 138 0.76 -7.04 37.62
N ALA A 139 0.11 -6.09 38.29
CA ALA A 139 0.17 -5.94 39.75
C ALA A 139 -0.96 -6.76 40.40
N PRO A 140 -0.67 -7.61 41.41
CA PRO A 140 -1.20 -8.98 41.37
C PRO A 140 -2.60 -9.17 41.96
N VAL A 141 -3.32 -10.13 41.37
CA VAL A 141 -4.44 -10.85 42.00
C VAL A 141 -3.87 -11.77 43.08
N ALA A 142 -3.70 -11.24 44.30
CA ALA A 142 -3.04 -11.94 45.40
C ALA A 142 -3.71 -11.73 46.78
N ALA A 143 -5.05 -11.60 46.81
CA ALA A 143 -5.80 -11.43 48.07
C ALA A 143 -7.30 -11.84 48.00
N ALA A 144 -7.63 -13.07 47.56
CA ALA A 144 -8.88 -13.77 47.92
C ALA A 144 -8.92 -15.21 47.35
N ALA A 145 -8.87 -16.23 48.20
CA ALA A 145 -9.22 -17.62 47.88
C ALA A 145 -9.55 -18.41 49.16
N ALA A 146 -10.40 -19.44 49.03
CA ALA A 146 -10.86 -20.34 50.11
C ALA A 146 -11.99 -19.77 51.04
N PRO A 147 -12.81 -20.61 51.72
CA PRO A 147 -14.07 -21.07 51.09
C PRO A 147 -15.31 -21.25 52.01
N GLN A 148 -16.52 -21.23 51.41
CA GLN A 148 -17.78 -21.91 51.82
C GLN A 148 -18.82 -21.67 50.68
N ALA A 149 -19.73 -22.54 50.22
CA ALA A 149 -20.31 -23.86 50.60
C ALA A 149 -21.74 -23.81 51.18
N ALA A 150 -22.72 -24.33 50.40
CA ALA A 150 -24.18 -24.38 50.65
C ALA A 150 -24.89 -22.98 50.71
N VAL A 151 -26.20 -22.82 50.51
CA VAL A 151 -27.37 -23.72 50.56
C VAL A 151 -28.41 -23.37 49.45
N GLU A 152 -29.09 -24.37 48.87
CA GLU A 152 -30.41 -24.30 48.19
C GLU A 152 -31.46 -24.96 49.11
N PRO A 153 -32.77 -24.58 49.13
CA PRO A 153 -33.71 -24.59 47.98
C PRO A 153 -34.66 -23.34 47.97
N GLU A 154 -35.84 -23.23 47.35
CA GLU A 154 -36.78 -24.19 46.72
C GLU A 154 -37.68 -23.52 45.64
N GLU A 155 -38.46 -24.31 44.88
CA GLU A 155 -39.28 -23.89 43.72
C GLU A 155 -40.67 -23.32 44.07
N ALA A 156 -41.30 -22.59 43.13
CA ALA A 156 -42.76 -22.41 43.09
C ALA A 156 -43.34 -22.07 41.69
N VAL A 157 -43.59 -23.11 40.87
CA VAL A 157 -44.71 -23.30 39.89
C VAL A 157 -44.99 -22.25 38.78
N GLY A 158 -45.24 -22.74 37.55
CA GLY A 158 -45.77 -21.96 36.40
C GLY A 158 -47.32 -21.80 36.38
N PRO A 159 -48.05 -21.94 35.24
CA PRO A 159 -47.74 -22.83 34.11
C PRO A 159 -47.99 -22.31 32.66
N THR A 160 -47.37 -23.02 31.71
CA THR A 160 -47.79 -23.39 30.32
C THR A 160 -48.72 -22.51 29.45
N ALA A 161 -48.28 -22.28 28.21
CA ALA A 161 -49.09 -22.50 27.00
C ALA A 161 -48.18 -22.74 25.76
N ASP A 162 -48.40 -23.84 25.04
CA ASP A 162 -47.94 -24.10 23.65
C ASP A 162 -48.79 -23.25 22.64
N GLU A 163 -48.57 -23.14 21.33
CA GLU A 163 -48.19 -24.09 20.25
C GLU A 163 -47.44 -23.32 19.11
N VAL A 164 -46.51 -23.91 18.32
CA VAL A 164 -46.69 -24.73 17.08
C VAL A 164 -47.41 -23.97 15.92
N THR A 165 -47.00 -24.00 14.64
CA THR A 165 -45.83 -24.62 13.94
C THR A 165 -44.80 -23.53 13.50
N GLU A 166 -44.16 -23.39 12.32
CA GLU A 166 -44.09 -24.10 11.01
C GLU A 166 -42.71 -23.83 10.30
N ALA A 167 -42.55 -24.19 9.02
CA ALA A 167 -41.27 -24.24 8.30
C ALA A 167 -41.23 -23.46 6.96
N ALA A 168 -40.01 -23.15 6.49
CA ALA A 168 -39.69 -22.91 5.08
C ALA A 168 -38.18 -23.13 4.79
N GLU A 169 -37.86 -24.10 3.93
CA GLU A 169 -36.57 -24.23 3.21
C GLU A 169 -36.58 -23.24 2.01
N THR A 170 -35.51 -22.95 1.25
CA THR A 170 -34.25 -23.63 0.87
C THR A 170 -33.02 -22.72 1.17
N GLU A 171 -31.81 -22.73 0.57
CA GLU A 171 -31.24 -23.36 -0.64
C GLU A 171 -29.69 -23.32 -0.66
N ALA A 172 -29.10 -23.83 -1.75
CA ALA A 172 -27.79 -23.46 -2.30
C ALA A 172 -26.51 -23.77 -1.49
N ALA A 173 -26.07 -25.04 -1.54
CA ALA A 173 -24.67 -25.41 -1.38
C ALA A 173 -24.33 -26.52 -2.40
N GLU A 174 -23.64 -26.18 -3.49
CA GLU A 174 -23.18 -27.12 -4.52
C GLU A 174 -21.65 -27.27 -4.51
N THR A 175 -21.16 -28.42 -4.99
CA THR A 175 -19.81 -28.94 -4.68
C THR A 175 -18.73 -28.53 -5.67
N GLU A 176 -17.56 -28.11 -5.17
CA GLU A 176 -16.36 -27.83 -5.97
C GLU A 176 -15.31 -28.94 -5.81
N ALA A 177 -15.18 -29.83 -6.80
CA ALA A 177 -14.07 -30.77 -6.92
C ALA A 177 -13.95 -31.38 -8.34
N THR A 178 -12.94 -30.99 -9.12
CA THR A 178 -12.31 -31.87 -10.12
C THR A 178 -10.96 -31.28 -10.55
N GLU A 179 -9.96 -32.15 -10.75
CA GLU A 179 -8.60 -31.77 -11.14
C GLU A 179 -8.44 -31.71 -12.67
N THR A 180 -7.48 -30.93 -13.17
CA THR A 180 -6.69 -31.34 -14.36
C THR A 180 -5.39 -30.54 -14.48
N GLU A 181 -4.25 -31.23 -14.44
CA GLU A 181 -2.97 -30.72 -14.95
C GLU A 181 -2.87 -31.02 -16.45
N ALA A 182 -2.76 -30.00 -17.32
CA ALA A 182 -2.18 -30.11 -18.68
C ALA A 182 -2.15 -28.74 -19.42
N ASP A 183 -1.14 -27.90 -19.17
CA ASP A 183 -0.32 -27.28 -20.23
C ASP A 183 0.86 -26.52 -19.62
N SER A 184 2.07 -26.92 -20.02
CA SER A 184 3.31 -26.17 -19.82
C SER A 184 4.31 -26.42 -20.96
N GLY A 185 3.82 -26.94 -22.10
CA GLY A 185 4.66 -27.39 -23.22
C GLY A 185 4.71 -26.38 -24.37
N GLU A 186 3.55 -25.89 -24.80
CA GLU A 186 3.43 -25.17 -26.09
C GLU A 186 4.02 -23.75 -26.06
N THR A 187 4.12 -23.14 -24.87
CA THR A 187 4.62 -21.76 -24.70
C THR A 187 6.14 -21.62 -24.90
N THR A 188 6.92 -22.70 -24.79
CA THR A 188 8.39 -22.62 -24.86
C THR A 188 8.93 -22.53 -26.29
N GLU A 189 8.41 -23.32 -27.23
CA GLU A 189 8.81 -23.23 -28.64
C GLU A 189 8.46 -21.88 -29.27
N ALA A 190 7.32 -21.30 -28.88
CA ALA A 190 6.86 -20.02 -29.40
C ALA A 190 7.80 -18.85 -29.01
N GLN A 191 8.41 -18.91 -27.83
CA GLN A 191 9.38 -17.91 -27.38
C GLN A 191 10.75 -18.11 -28.03
N ALA A 192 11.27 -19.34 -28.08
CA ALA A 192 12.56 -19.63 -28.73
C ALA A 192 12.60 -19.21 -30.21
N LYS A 193 11.53 -19.49 -30.97
CA LYS A 193 11.38 -19.10 -32.39
C LYS A 193 11.18 -17.58 -32.59
N ALA A 194 10.85 -16.84 -31.53
CA ALA A 194 10.78 -15.38 -31.57
C ALA A 194 12.14 -14.73 -31.31
N GLU A 195 12.92 -15.25 -30.36
CA GLU A 195 14.26 -14.75 -30.02
C GLU A 195 15.27 -15.02 -31.14
N GLU A 196 15.35 -16.24 -31.69
CA GLU A 196 16.24 -16.55 -32.83
C GLU A 196 15.98 -15.62 -34.04
N LYS A 197 14.72 -15.27 -34.26
CA LYS A 197 14.29 -14.39 -35.36
C LYS A 197 14.58 -12.90 -35.08
N ALA A 198 14.72 -12.50 -33.82
CA ALA A 198 15.14 -11.17 -33.43
C ALA A 198 16.67 -11.02 -33.58
N ASP A 199 17.46 -11.94 -33.02
CA ASP A 199 18.93 -11.90 -33.12
C ASP A 199 19.40 -11.93 -34.58
N LYS A 200 18.78 -12.76 -35.42
CA LYS A 200 19.10 -12.83 -36.85
C LYS A 200 18.76 -11.55 -37.63
N ALA A 201 17.80 -10.75 -37.16
CA ALA A 201 17.48 -9.44 -37.70
C ALA A 201 18.44 -8.34 -37.21
N VAL A 202 18.98 -8.46 -35.99
CA VAL A 202 20.03 -7.57 -35.47
C VAL A 202 21.36 -7.84 -36.20
N ALA A 203 21.73 -9.10 -36.38
CA ALA A 203 22.94 -9.49 -37.12
C ALA A 203 22.93 -8.97 -38.57
N ALA A 204 21.85 -9.23 -39.33
CA ALA A 204 21.72 -8.75 -40.71
C ALA A 204 21.74 -7.22 -40.83
N ARG A 205 21.34 -6.49 -39.79
CA ARG A 205 21.43 -5.02 -39.76
C ARG A 205 22.87 -4.54 -39.49
N ALA A 206 23.59 -5.20 -38.59
CA ALA A 206 25.00 -4.90 -38.34
C ALA A 206 25.89 -5.23 -39.55
N GLU A 207 25.59 -6.29 -40.30
CA GLU A 207 26.29 -6.61 -41.56
C GLU A 207 26.01 -5.57 -42.65
N ALA A 208 24.79 -5.02 -42.73
CA ALA A 208 24.47 -3.93 -43.67
C ALA A 208 25.17 -2.61 -43.30
N GLU A 209 25.17 -2.23 -42.01
CA GLU A 209 25.83 -1.03 -41.49
C GLU A 209 27.38 -1.13 -41.65
N ALA A 210 27.93 -2.34 -41.55
CA ALA A 210 29.33 -2.61 -41.84
C ALA A 210 29.66 -2.62 -43.35
N ALA A 211 28.71 -2.92 -44.23
CA ALA A 211 28.92 -2.83 -45.68
C ALA A 211 28.93 -1.37 -46.16
N GLU A 212 27.98 -0.56 -45.70
CA GLU A 212 27.87 0.88 -46.01
C GLU A 212 29.15 1.64 -45.58
N ALA A 213 29.69 1.30 -44.41
CA ALA A 213 30.95 1.86 -43.90
C ALA A 213 32.25 1.37 -44.60
N ASN A 214 32.18 0.39 -45.50
CA ASN A 214 33.31 0.00 -46.36
C ASN A 214 33.19 0.59 -47.78
N ASP A 215 31.98 0.84 -48.27
CA ASP A 215 31.72 1.49 -49.57
C ASP A 215 32.18 2.97 -49.54
N GLU A 216 31.88 3.69 -48.44
CA GLU A 216 32.32 5.07 -48.20
C GLU A 216 33.85 5.23 -48.02
N ALA A 217 34.61 4.13 -48.01
CA ALA A 217 36.07 4.11 -47.85
C ALA A 217 36.88 3.87 -49.14
N ASP A 218 36.24 3.53 -50.27
CA ASP A 218 36.90 3.28 -51.56
C ASP A 218 36.72 4.44 -52.58
N GLU A 219 35.90 5.46 -52.24
CA GLU A 219 35.73 6.70 -53.04
C GLU A 219 36.55 7.92 -52.52
N SER A 220 37.49 7.74 -51.57
CA SER A 220 38.22 8.85 -50.88
C SER A 220 39.73 8.90 -51.12
#